data_AF-A0A955WUL4-F1
#
_entry.id   AF-A0A955WUL4-F1
#
_cell.length_a   1.000
_cell.length_b   1.000
_cell.length_c   1.000
_cell.angle_alpha   90.00
_cell.angle_beta   90.00
_cell.angle_gamma   90.00
#
_symmetry.space_group_name_H-M   'P 1'
#
loop_
_entity.id
_entity.type
_entity.pdbx_description
1 polymer ?
#
loop_
_entity_poly.entity_id
_entity_poly.type
_entity_poly.pdbx_seq_one_letter_code
_entity_poly.pdbx_strand_id
1 'polypeptide(L)'
;QQALFRRCFERALRTSPTITLRGALRVEIGADGRVADAAFEGATAEHAALVECVVKAARAMRFPPFAGETVTVRAPLNFGGAD
;
A
#
# COMPACT_ATOMS: atom_id res chain seq x y z
N GLN A 1 0.51 -2.92 10.81
CA GLN A 1 0.31 -2.86 9.35
C GLN A 1 1.19 -1.79 8.65
N GLN A 2 1.55 -0.67 9.30
CA GLN A 2 2.43 0.35 8.69
C GLN A 2 3.91 -0.07 8.49
N ALA A 3 4.41 -1.02 9.28
CA ALA A 3 5.81 -1.45 9.22
C ALA A 3 6.22 -2.07 7.86
N LEU A 4 5.26 -2.62 7.12
CA LEU A 4 5.50 -3.31 5.85
C LEU A 4 5.86 -2.32 4.72
N PHE A 5 5.32 -1.10 4.78
CA PHE A 5 5.59 -0.05 3.81
C PHE A 5 6.75 0.87 4.21
N ARG A 6 7.33 0.67 5.41
CA ARG A 6 8.44 1.49 5.91
C ARG A 6 9.63 1.51 4.94
N ARG A 7 9.99 0.36 4.37
CA ARG A 7 11.07 0.27 3.37
C ARG A 7 10.78 1.06 2.09
N CYS A 8 9.52 1.12 1.66
CA CYS A 8 9.10 1.92 0.52
C CYS A 8 9.26 3.41 0.82
N PHE A 9 8.83 3.83 2.02
CA PHE A 9 8.93 5.22 2.46
C PHE A 9 10.40 5.67 2.63
N GLU A 10 11.23 4.88 3.31
CA GLU A 10 12.67 5.15 3.46
C GLU A 10 13.40 5.26 2.12
N ARG A 11 13.02 4.43 1.13
CA ARG A 11 13.58 4.51 -0.22
C ARG A 11 13.16 5.80 -0.92
N ALA A 12 11.91 6.18 -0.78
CA ALA A 12 11.39 7.40 -1.38
C ALA A 12 12.04 8.64 -0.75
N LEU A 13 12.25 8.66 0.57
CA LEU A 13 12.91 9.76 1.29
C LEU A 13 14.34 10.03 0.84
N ARG A 14 15.08 9.00 0.36
CA ARG A 14 16.41 9.20 -0.23
C ARG A 14 16.39 10.01 -1.52
N THR A 15 15.25 10.02 -2.22
CA THR A 15 15.09 10.73 -3.50
C THR A 15 14.37 12.06 -3.30
N SER A 16 13.37 12.07 -2.42
CA SER A 16 12.57 13.24 -2.08
C SER A 16 12.46 13.36 -0.56
N PRO A 17 13.25 14.22 0.10
CA PRO A 17 13.27 14.30 1.57
C PRO A 17 11.99 14.86 2.19
N THR A 18 11.12 15.51 1.39
CA THR A 18 9.86 16.12 1.84
C THR A 18 8.64 15.45 1.20
N ILE A 19 8.50 14.13 1.38
CA ILE A 19 7.33 13.40 0.84
C ILE A 19 6.08 13.69 1.67
N THR A 20 5.02 14.11 0.97
CA THR A 20 3.66 14.16 1.49
C THR A 20 2.75 13.43 0.53
N LEU A 21 2.27 12.25 0.93
CA LEU A 21 1.35 11.44 0.15
C LEU A 21 0.17 11.03 1.03
N ARG A 22 -1.04 11.33 0.57
CA ARG A 22 -2.29 10.92 1.21
C ARG A 22 -3.12 10.15 0.21
N GLY A 23 -3.71 9.04 0.64
CA GLY A 23 -4.57 8.24 -0.22
C GLY A 23 -5.10 7.00 0.46
N ALA A 24 -5.59 6.06 -0.34
CA ALA A 24 -6.09 4.78 0.14
C ALA A 24 -5.47 3.63 -0.64
N LEU A 25 -5.05 2.58 0.08
CA LEU A 25 -4.71 1.31 -0.52
C LEU A 25 -5.97 0.46 -0.62
N ARG A 26 -6.39 0.17 -1.86
CA ARG A 26 -7.40 -0.85 -2.16
C ARG A 26 -6.68 -2.17 -2.38
N VAL A 27 -7.16 -3.22 -1.73
CA VAL A 27 -6.66 -4.59 -1.87
C VAL A 27 -7.85 -5.54 -2.01
N GLU A 28 -7.77 -6.43 -2.99
CA GLU A 28 -8.72 -7.51 -3.20
C GLU A 28 -8.09 -8.80 -2.71
N ILE A 29 -8.75 -9.45 -1.74
CA ILE A 29 -8.22 -10.60 -1.03
C ILE A 29 -9.13 -11.78 -1.35
N GLY A 30 -8.58 -12.83 -1.97
CA GLY A 30 -9.30 -14.07 -2.20
C GLY A 30 -9.58 -14.83 -0.90
N ALA A 31 -10.57 -15.71 -0.91
CA ALA A 31 -10.94 -16.54 0.24
C ALA A 31 -9.78 -17.44 0.74
N ASP A 32 -8.82 -17.75 -0.15
CA ASP A 32 -7.59 -18.46 0.18
C ASP A 32 -6.57 -17.61 0.96
N GLY A 33 -6.88 -16.33 1.19
CA GLY A 33 -6.04 -15.34 1.87
C GLY A 33 -4.95 -14.71 0.99
N ARG A 34 -4.95 -14.89 -0.34
CA ARG A 34 -4.00 -14.22 -1.25
C ARG A 34 -4.56 -12.89 -1.71
N VAL A 35 -3.69 -11.91 -1.90
CA VAL A 35 -4.07 -10.66 -2.56
C VAL A 35 -4.11 -10.89 -4.06
N ALA A 36 -5.30 -10.80 -4.65
CA ALA A 36 -5.54 -10.93 -6.08
C ALA A 36 -5.22 -9.62 -6.83
N ASP A 37 -5.63 -8.49 -6.25
CA ASP A 37 -5.37 -7.15 -6.79
C ASP A 37 -4.98 -6.16 -5.69
N ALA A 38 -4.18 -5.16 -6.06
CA ALA A 38 -3.88 -4.03 -5.20
C ALA A 38 -3.68 -2.76 -6.04
N ALA A 39 -4.23 -1.65 -5.55
CA ALA A 39 -4.09 -0.33 -6.15
C ALA A 39 -4.03 0.76 -5.08
N PHE A 40 -3.32 1.84 -5.37
CA PHE A 40 -3.31 3.02 -4.53
C PHE A 40 -4.14 4.13 -5.20
N GLU A 41 -5.11 4.66 -4.46
CA GLU A 41 -6.03 5.69 -4.91
C GLU A 41 -5.64 7.04 -4.30
N GLY A 42 -5.60 8.10 -5.12
CA GLY A 42 -5.30 9.47 -4.68
C GLY A 42 -3.83 9.91 -4.76
N ALA A 43 -2.94 9.10 -5.35
CA ALA A 43 -1.55 9.50 -5.55
C ALA A 43 -1.34 10.37 -6.80
N THR A 44 -0.38 11.30 -6.69
CA THR A 44 0.13 12.11 -7.81
C THR A 44 1.30 11.40 -8.51
N ALA A 45 1.57 11.79 -9.76
CA ALA A 45 2.64 11.20 -10.58
C ALA A 45 4.04 11.33 -9.95
N GLU A 46 4.29 12.38 -9.15
CA GLU A 46 5.56 12.59 -8.44
C GLU A 46 5.88 11.44 -7.45
N HIS A 47 4.86 10.73 -6.98
CA HIS A 47 4.97 9.65 -5.99
C HIS A 47 4.89 8.26 -6.62
N ALA A 48 4.97 8.15 -7.96
CA ALA A 48 4.77 6.89 -8.68
C ALA A 48 5.68 5.75 -8.16
N ALA A 49 6.96 6.04 -7.88
CA ALA A 49 7.89 5.02 -7.37
C ALA A 49 7.54 4.53 -5.94
N LEU A 50 7.04 5.42 -5.08
CA LEU A 50 6.57 5.06 -3.74
C LEU A 50 5.31 4.21 -3.84
N VAL A 51 4.35 4.63 -4.66
CA VAL A 51 3.09 3.92 -4.93
C VAL A 51 3.36 2.53 -5.48
N GLU A 52 4.22 2.40 -6.47
CA GLU A 52 4.56 1.10 -7.07
C GLU A 52 5.16 0.16 -6.03
N CYS A 53 6.05 0.66 -5.17
CA CYS A 53 6.61 -0.14 -4.08
C CYS A 53 5.53 -0.61 -3.09
N VAL A 54 4.62 0.30 -2.69
CA VAL A 54 3.51 -0.01 -1.78
C VAL A 54 2.57 -1.06 -2.39
N VAL A 55 2.19 -0.90 -3.66
CA VAL A 55 1.32 -1.85 -4.37
C VAL A 55 1.99 -3.23 -4.49
N LYS A 56 3.28 -3.29 -4.83
CA LYS A 56 4.03 -4.56 -4.89
C LYS A 56 4.09 -5.24 -3.53
N ALA A 57 4.39 -4.47 -2.47
CA ALA A 57 4.41 -4.98 -1.12
C ALA A 57 3.02 -5.49 -0.68
N ALA A 58 1.95 -4.79 -1.08
CA ALA A 58 0.58 -5.19 -0.80
C ALA A 58 0.20 -6.50 -1.49
N ARG A 59 0.55 -6.68 -2.77
CA ARG A 59 0.32 -7.94 -3.51
C ARG A 59 1.04 -9.14 -2.89
N ALA A 60 2.17 -8.91 -2.22
CA ALA A 60 2.91 -9.96 -1.54
C ALA A 60 2.33 -10.33 -0.16
N MET A 61 1.30 -9.62 0.33
CA MET A 61 0.71 -9.91 1.62
C MET A 61 -0.08 -11.22 1.61
N ARG A 62 -0.09 -11.88 2.77
CA ARG A 62 -0.87 -13.08 3.04
C ARG A 62 -1.79 -12.81 4.22
N PHE A 63 -3.06 -13.11 4.04
CA PHE A 63 -4.07 -13.04 5.07
C PHE A 63 -4.45 -14.46 5.52
N PRO A 64 -4.96 -14.63 6.74
CA PRO A 64 -5.61 -15.89 7.12
C PRO A 64 -6.73 -16.20 6.11
N PRO A 65 -6.88 -17.46 5.68
CA PRO A 65 -8.01 -17.85 4.85
C PRO A 65 -9.32 -17.60 5.60
N PHE A 66 -10.37 -17.28 4.86
CA PHE A 66 -11.69 -16.99 5.40
C PHE A 66 -12.78 -17.63 4.54
N ALA A 67 -13.94 -17.89 5.14
CA ALA A 67 -15.08 -18.43 4.41
C ALA A 67 -15.75 -17.33 3.57
N GLY A 68 -16.16 -17.66 2.35
CA GLY A 68 -16.87 -16.75 1.44
C GLY A 68 -16.13 -16.50 0.13
N GLU A 69 -16.39 -15.35 -0.46
CA GLU A 69 -15.84 -14.91 -1.75
C GLU A 69 -14.75 -13.84 -1.55
N THR A 70 -14.09 -13.44 -2.63
CA THR A 70 -13.10 -12.36 -2.61
C THR A 70 -13.66 -11.08 -1.97
N VAL A 71 -12.93 -10.51 -1.01
CA VAL A 71 -13.31 -9.26 -0.34
C VAL A 71 -12.42 -8.11 -0.78
N THR A 72 -13.01 -6.92 -0.90
CA THR A 72 -12.27 -5.68 -1.16
C THR A 72 -12.09 -4.89 0.14
N VAL A 73 -10.84 -4.64 0.53
CA VAL A 73 -10.50 -3.82 1.69
C VAL A 73 -9.91 -2.50 1.20
N ARG A 74 -10.36 -1.40 1.80
CA ARG A 74 -9.80 -0.06 1.57
C ARG A 74 -9.22 0.46 2.88
N ALA A 75 -7.92 0.71 2.89
CA ALA A 75 -7.20 1.22 4.06
C ALA A 75 -6.60 2.59 3.76
N PRO A 76 -6.91 3.64 4.55
CA PRO A 76 -6.26 4.93 4.38
C PRO A 76 -4.77 4.82 4.69
N LEU A 77 -3.93 5.36 3.81
CA LEU A 77 -2.48 5.45 3.97
C LEU A 77 -2.05 6.91 3.84
N ASN A 78 -1.41 7.40 4.89
CA ASN A 78 -0.81 8.73 4.92
C ASN A 78 0.69 8.56 5.15
N PHE A 79 1.49 9.07 4.22
CA PHE A 79 2.92 9.22 4.34
C PHE A 79 3.23 10.70 4.47
N GLY A 80 3.79 11.08 5.60
CA GLY A 80 4.32 12.40 5.86
C GLY A 80 5.45 12.26 6.87
N GLY A 81 6.47 13.09 6.75
CA GLY A 81 7.29 13.37 7.92
C GLY A 81 6.37 13.91 9.00
N ALA A 82 6.28 13.21 10.13
CA ALA A 82 5.85 13.90 11.34
C ALA A 82 6.88 15.00 11.57
N ASP A 83 6.42 16.25 11.63
CA ASP A 83 7.16 17.24 12.41
C ASP A 83 7.38 16.71 13.84
#